data_AF-A0A1D8GFM3-F1
#
_entry.id   AF-A0A1D8GFM3-F1
#
_cell.length_a   1.000
_cell.length_b   1.000
_cell.length_c   1.000
_cell.angle_alpha   90.00
_cell.angle_beta   90.00
_cell.angle_gamma   90.00
#
_symmetry.space_group_name_H-M   'P 1'
#
loop_
_entity.id
_entity.type
_entity.pdbx_description
1 polymer ?
#
loop_
_entity_poly.entity_id
_entity_poly.type
_entity_poly.pdbx_seq_one_letter_code
_entity_poly.pdbx_strand_id
1 'polypeptide(L)' 'MERATLIKLLMTDDQADFQLVPEAKDLELPLQELLHMDKKFKKLIQQLQIENLVEYKNMRYQLTNMGIFMAKLL' A
#
# COMPACT_ATOMS: atom_id res chain seq x y z
N MET A 1 -2.67 9.73 -8.94
CA MET A 1 -2.39 9.43 -7.52
C MET A 1 -0.94 9.74 -7.25
N GLU A 2 -0.66 10.41 -6.13
CA GLU A 2 0.69 10.82 -5.72
C GLU A 2 1.36 9.77 -4.83
N ARG A 3 2.70 9.80 -4.71
CA ARG A 3 3.48 8.85 -3.88
C ARG A 3 3.04 8.82 -2.43
N ALA A 4 2.77 9.99 -1.84
CA ALA A 4 2.33 10.08 -0.45
C ALA A 4 0.98 9.39 -0.24
N THR A 5 0.05 9.53 -1.18
CA THR A 5 -1.26 8.86 -1.13
C THR A 5 -1.12 7.34 -1.18
N LEU A 6 -0.23 6.82 -2.02
CA LEU A 6 0.01 5.38 -2.12
C LEU A 6 0.63 4.79 -0.85
N ILE A 7 1.61 5.50 -0.29
CA ILE A 7 2.26 5.07 0.96
C ILE A 7 1.24 5.05 2.11
N LYS A 8 0.34 6.05 2.19
CA LYS A 8 -0.74 6.08 3.19
C LYS A 8 -1.73 4.94 3.01
N LEU A 9 -2.16 4.66 1.78
CA LEU A 9 -3.04 3.53 1.47
C LEU A 9 -2.43 2.18 1.87
N LEU A 10 -1.15 1.95 1.56
CA LEU A 10 -0.44 0.74 1.98
C LEU A 10 -0.31 0.64 3.51
N MET A 11 -0.08 1.77 4.20
CA MET A 11 -0.05 1.79 5.66
C MET A 11 -1.39 1.44 6.27
N THR A 12 -2.51 1.90 5.68
CA THR A 12 -3.86 1.56 6.13
C THR A 12 -4.19 0.08 5.90
N ASP A 13 -3.78 -0.50 4.76
CA ASP A 13 -3.95 -1.93 4.44
C ASP A 13 -3.12 -2.83 5.37
N ASP A 14 -1.87 -2.45 5.68
CA ASP A 14 -0.97 -3.19 6.57
C ASP A 14 -1.39 -3.05 8.06
N GLN A 15 -2.06 -1.96 8.43
CA GLN A 15 -2.66 -1.77 9.77
C GLN A 15 -4.06 -2.40 9.91
N ALA A 16 -4.77 -2.64 8.81
CA ALA A 16 -6.05 -3.36 8.81
C ALA A 16 -5.87 -4.85 9.19
N ASP A 17 -4.66 -5.42 9.00
CA ASP A 17 -4.30 -6.73 9.56
C ASP A 17 -4.07 -6.68 11.10
N PHE A 18 -4.12 -5.50 11.75
CA PHE A 18 -3.96 -5.32 13.21
C PHE A 18 -5.23 -4.94 13.98
N GLN A 19 -6.34 -4.65 13.31
CA GLN A 19 -7.65 -4.49 13.96
C GLN A 19 -8.74 -5.12 13.07
N LEU A 20 -9.39 -6.15 13.61
CA LEU A 20 -10.69 -6.65 13.16
C LEU A 20 -11.66 -5.46 13.05
N VAL A 21 -11.80 -4.86 11.87
CA VAL A 21 -12.88 -3.92 11.58
C VAL A 21 -13.88 -4.62 10.68
N PRO A 22 -14.99 -5.17 11.22
CA PRO A 22 -16.18 -5.34 10.42
C PRO A 22 -16.69 -3.94 10.08
N GLU A 23 -17.28 -3.76 8.89
CA GLU A 23 -17.96 -2.53 8.44
C GLU A 23 -17.12 -1.53 7.60
N ALA A 24 -16.65 -2.00 6.45
CA ALA A 24 -16.64 -1.19 5.23
C ALA A 24 -17.54 -1.87 4.18
N LYS A 25 -18.85 -1.83 4.44
CA LYS A 25 -19.87 -2.08 3.41
C LYS A 25 -19.86 -0.86 2.49
N ASP A 26 -19.12 -0.95 1.39
CA ASP A 26 -19.45 -0.41 0.07
C ASP A 26 -18.14 -0.27 -0.73
N LEU A 27 -17.90 -1.28 -1.58
CA LEU A 27 -17.01 -1.19 -2.75
C LEU A 27 -15.59 -0.60 -2.50
N GLU A 28 -14.72 -1.38 -1.88
CA GLU A 28 -13.27 -1.20 -2.05
C GLU A 28 -12.69 -2.45 -2.70
N LEU A 29 -12.41 -2.37 -4.01
CA LEU A 29 -11.58 -3.35 -4.69
C LEU A 29 -10.28 -3.48 -3.89
N PRO A 30 -9.84 -4.69 -3.50
CA PRO A 30 -8.63 -4.85 -2.70
C PRO A 30 -7.48 -4.12 -3.40
N LEU A 31 -6.59 -3.47 -2.63
CA LEU A 31 -5.48 -2.68 -3.16
C LEU A 31 -4.67 -3.45 -4.22
N GLN A 32 -4.61 -4.78 -4.04
CA GLN A 32 -4.04 -5.76 -4.95
C GLN A 32 -4.72 -5.79 -6.33
N GLU A 33 -6.04 -5.64 -6.43
CA GLU A 33 -6.77 -5.56 -7.70
C GLU A 33 -6.53 -4.22 -8.41
N LEU A 34 -6.46 -3.11 -7.65
CA LEU A 34 -6.10 -1.79 -8.20
C LEU A 34 -4.67 -1.79 -8.78
N LEU A 35 -3.76 -2.52 -8.13
CA LEU A 35 -2.38 -2.77 -8.57
C LEU A 35 -2.28 -3.44 -9.94
N HIS A 36 -3.22 -4.33 -10.26
CA HIS A 36 -3.26 -5.05 -11.54
C HIS A 36 -3.93 -4.22 -12.64
N MET A 37 -4.86 -3.33 -12.29
CA MET A 37 -5.67 -2.58 -13.25
C MET A 37 -5.02 -1.27 -13.74
N ASP A 38 -4.22 -0.58 -12.92
CA ASP A 38 -3.65 0.73 -13.29
C ASP A 38 -2.13 0.70 -13.55
N LYS A 39 -1.75 0.96 -14.80
CA LYS A 39 -0.34 1.09 -15.24
C LYS A 39 0.44 2.17 -14.50
N LYS A 40 -0.21 3.26 -14.07
CA LYS A 40 0.44 4.33 -13.29
C LYS A 40 0.75 3.85 -11.87
N PHE A 41 -0.16 3.08 -11.27
CA PHE A 41 -0.01 2.52 -9.94
C PHE A 41 1.12 1.47 -9.89
N LYS A 42 1.18 0.59 -10.90
CA LYS A 42 2.28 -0.38 -11.06
C LYS A 42 3.65 0.29 -11.14
N LYS A 43 3.78 1.40 -11.90
CA LYS A 43 5.03 2.16 -11.98
C LYS A 43 5.41 2.79 -10.64
N LEU A 44 4.44 3.32 -9.89
CA LEU A 44 4.67 3.92 -8.59
C LEU A 44 5.15 2.89 -7.55
N ILE A 45 4.50 1.71 -7.51
CA ILE A 45 4.92 0.60 -6.65
C ILE A 45 6.34 0.15 -6.99
N GLN A 46 6.67 0.00 -8.27
CA GLN A 46 8.02 -0.36 -8.70
C GLN A 46 9.06 0.68 -8.24
N GLN A 47 8.75 1.97 -8.30
CA GLN A 47 9.64 3.02 -7.78
C GLN A 47 9.82 2.89 -6.26
N LEU A 48 8.74 2.68 -5.51
CA LEU A 48 8.82 2.47 -4.05
C LEU A 48 9.59 1.20 -3.67
N GLN A 49 9.54 0.15 -4.49
CA GLN A 49 10.36 -1.05 -4.32
C GLN A 49 11.85 -0.78 -4.55
N ILE A 50 12.20 -0.03 -5.61
CA ILE A 50 13.58 0.36 -5.89
C ILE A 50 14.15 1.20 -4.74
N GLU A 51 13.31 2.04 -4.13
CA GLU A 51 13.67 2.87 -2.97
C GLU A 51 13.62 2.12 -1.62
N ASN A 52 13.35 0.82 -1.64
CA ASN A 52 13.25 -0.03 -0.45
C ASN A 52 12.21 0.45 0.57
N LEU A 53 11.13 1.09 0.10
CA LEU A 53 10.00 1.55 0.92
C LEU A 53 8.86 0.54 0.94
N VAL A 54 8.74 -0.28 -0.11
CA VAL A 54 7.73 -1.32 -0.26
C VAL A 54 8.42 -2.62 -0.63
N GLU A 55 7.99 -3.73 -0.06
CA GLU A 55 8.42 -5.07 -0.44
C GLU A 55 7.21 -5.94 -0.84
N TYR A 56 7.44 -6.96 -1.67
CA TYR A 56 6.41 -7.95 -1.98
C TYR A 56 6.69 -9.22 -1.19
N LYS A 57 5.84 -9.52 -0.21
CA LYS A 57 6.00 -10.64 0.72
C LYS A 57 4.64 -11.23 1.04
N ASN A 58 4.58 -12.55 1.24
CA ASN A 58 3.33 -13.26 1.54
C ASN A 58 2.19 -12.96 0.54
N MET A 59 2.53 -12.86 -0.76
CA MET A 59 1.60 -12.52 -1.84
C MET A 59 0.95 -11.12 -1.73
N ARG A 60 1.53 -10.21 -0.94
CA ARG A 60 1.05 -8.84 -0.73
C ARG A 60 2.19 -7.83 -0.83
N TYR A 61 1.86 -6.59 -1.18
CA TYR A 61 2.80 -5.47 -1.07
C TYR A 61 2.71 -4.89 0.33
N GLN A 62 3.83 -4.86 1.05
CA GLN A 62 3.92 -4.39 2.43
C GLN A 62 4.92 -3.24 2.52
N LEU A 63 4.72 -2.33 3.46
CA LEU A 63 5.71 -1.30 3.73
C LEU A 63 6.91 -1.91 4.47
N THR A 64 8.12 -1.53 4.06
CA THR A 64 9.30 -1.83 4.87
C THR A 64 9.34 -0.93 6.10
N ASN A 65 10.25 -1.18 7.04
CA ASN A 65 10.47 -0.28 8.17
C ASN A 65 10.74 1.17 7.74
N MET A 66 11.46 1.37 6.62
CA MET A 66 11.71 2.68 6.03
C MET A 66 10.44 3.27 5.40
N GLY A 67 9.64 2.45 4.72
CA GLY A 67 8.33 2.86 4.19
C GLY A 67 7.36 3.32 5.27
N ILE A 68 7.28 2.59 6.38
CA ILE A 68 6.47 2.94 7.55
C ILE A 68 6.95 4.27 8.16
N PHE A 69 8.27 4.46 8.26
CA PHE A 69 8.82 5.71 8.76
C PHE A 69 8.47 6.89 7.85
N MET A 70 8.62 6.73 6.52
CA MET A 70 8.24 7.75 5.54
C MET A 70 6.73 8.05 5.57
N ALA A 71 5.89 7.03 5.75
CA ALA A 71 4.45 7.19 5.88
C ALA A 71 4.07 8.09 7.07
N LYS A 72 4.81 8.01 8.18
CA LYS A 72 4.61 8.83 9.38
C LYS A 72 5.08 10.28 9.23
N LEU A 73 5.94 10.57 8.25
CA LEU A 73 6.45 11.92 7.99
C LEU A 73 5.57 12.73 7.01
N LEU A 74 4.70 12.06 6.25
CA LEU A 74 3.86 12.63 5.19
C LEU A 74 2.44 12.90 5.66
#